data_AF-A0A1F5LES2-F1
#
_entry.id   AF-A0A1F5LES2-F1
#
_cell.length_a   1.000
_cell.length_b   1.000
_cell.length_c   1.000
_cell.angle_alpha   90.00
_cell.angle_beta   90.00
_cell.angle_gamma   90.00
#
_symmetry.space_group_name_H-M   'P 1'
#
loop_
_entity.id
_entity.type
_entity.pdbx_description
1 polymer ?
#
loop_
_entity_poly.entity_id
_entity_poly.type
_entity_poly.pdbx_seq_one_letter_code
_entity_poly.pdbx_strand_id
1 'polypeptide(L)' 'MAQKLYPRGTVKRIVKAHSNRNVSKNADILIFLDYMLFMQELMREASIKSRKSGEKNISANTVRKVTEP' A
#
# COMPACT_ATOMS: atom_id res chain seq x y z
N MET A 1 23.57 0.57 -7.82
CA MET A 1 22.73 1.75 -7.51
C MET A 1 21.80 1.39 -6.38
N ALA A 2 21.81 2.11 -5.26
CA ALA A 2 20.88 1.84 -4.17
C ALA A 2 19.45 2.08 -4.66
N GLN A 3 18.58 1.07 -4.58
CA GLN A 3 17.17 1.23 -4.91
C GLN A 3 16.58 2.23 -3.92
N LYS A 4 16.23 3.42 -4.41
CA LYS A 4 15.62 4.44 -3.57
C LYS A 4 14.29 3.87 -3.06
N LEU A 5 14.23 3.60 -1.75
CA LEU A 5 13.08 3.01 -1.07
C LEU A 5 11.77 3.76 -1.37
N TYR A 6 11.90 5.05 -1.69
CA TYR A 6 10.78 5.96 -1.92
C TYR A 6 10.79 6.61 -3.33
N PRO A 7 9.97 6.13 -4.29
CA PRO A 7 9.90 6.65 -5.65
C PRO A 7 9.01 7.91 -5.76
N ARG A 8 9.52 9.06 -5.32
CA ARG A 8 8.80 10.37 -5.27
C ARG A 8 8.07 10.73 -6.57
N GLY A 9 8.72 10.53 -7.72
CA GLY A 9 8.17 10.88 -9.03
C GLY A 9 6.93 10.07 -9.39
N THR A 10 6.94 8.78 -9.06
CA THR A 10 5.82 7.87 -9.30
C THR A 10 4.63 8.25 -8.42
N VAL A 11 4.85 8.49 -7.12
CA VAL A 11 3.78 8.91 -6.20
C VAL A 11 3.13 10.20 -6.66
N LYS A 12 3.93 11.22 -7.01
CA LYS A 12 3.38 12.48 -7.54
C LYS A 12 2.56 12.29 -8.81
N ARG A 13 3.00 11.43 -9.74
CA ARG A 13 2.29 11.17 -11.00
C ARG A 13 0.94 10.50 -10.75
N ILE A 14 0.91 9.47 -9.90
CA ILE A 14 -0.32 8.75 -9.53
C ILE A 14 -1.30 9.71 -8.84
N VAL A 15 -0.86 10.42 -7.80
CA VAL A 15 -1.72 11.35 -7.05
C VAL A 15 -2.27 12.45 -7.96
N LYS A 16 -1.44 13.04 -8.83
CA LYS A 16 -1.90 14.07 -9.77
C LYS A 16 -2.94 13.52 -10.76
N ALA A 17 -2.74 12.31 -11.28
CA ALA A 17 -3.68 11.69 -12.22
C ALA A 17 -5.06 11.41 -11.59
N HIS A 18 -5.10 11.03 -10.32
CA HIS A 18 -6.36 10.69 -9.63
C HIS A 18 -7.02 11.85 -8.89
N SER A 19 -6.27 12.89 -8.50
CA SER A 19 -6.82 14.06 -7.80
C SER A 19 -7.09 15.25 -8.72
N ASN A 20 -6.51 15.27 -9.92
CA ASN A 20 -6.42 16.43 -10.81
C ASN A 20 -5.86 17.70 -10.11
N ARG A 21 -4.99 17.50 -9.10
CA ARG A 21 -4.37 18.57 -8.31
C ARG A 21 -2.85 18.42 -8.28
N ASN A 22 -2.16 19.54 -8.14
CA ASN A 22 -0.72 19.53 -7.90
C ASN A 22 -0.42 19.08 -6.47
N VAL A 23 0.68 18.34 -6.30
CA VAL A 23 1.15 17.89 -4.98
C VAL A 23 2.14 18.91 -4.42
N SER A 24 1.82 19.49 -3.28
CA SER A 24 2.69 20.44 -2.56
C SER A 24 4.04 19.84 -2.20
N LYS A 25 5.03 20.70 -1.93
CA LYS A 25 6.38 20.29 -1.52
C LYS A 25 6.28 19.33 -0.32
N ASN A 26 6.91 18.16 -0.44
CA ASN A 26 6.99 17.12 0.59
C ASN A 26 5.67 16.43 0.99
N ALA A 27 4.51 16.86 0.48
CA ALA A 27 3.24 16.15 0.71
C ALA A 27 3.31 14.71 0.16
N ASP A 28 4.06 14.49 -0.92
CA ASP A 28 4.30 13.17 -1.49
C ASP A 28 4.92 12.18 -0.46
N ILE A 29 5.79 12.66 0.44
CA ILE A 29 6.42 11.83 1.47
C ILE A 29 5.36 11.31 2.45
N LEU A 30 4.45 12.17 2.90
CA LEU A 30 3.40 11.80 3.83
C LEU A 30 2.39 10.85 3.20
N ILE A 31 2.04 11.08 1.93
CA ILE A 31 1.17 10.16 1.17
C ILE A 31 1.80 8.77 1.07
N PHE A 32 3.11 8.68 0.85
CA PHE A 32 3.78 7.39 0.79
C PHE A 32 3.90 6.72 2.16
N LEU A 33 4.12 7.49 3.22
CA LEU A 33 4.11 6.96 4.58
C LEU A 33 2.74 6.36 4.92
N ASP A 34 1.66 7.08 4.61
CA ASP A 34 0.28 6.61 4.78
C ASP A 34 0.03 5.31 4.01
N TYR A 35 0.45 5.25 2.73
CA TYR A 35 0.40 4.02 1.94
C TYR A 35 1.21 2.86 2.54
N MET A 36 2.38 3.12 3.12
CA MET A 36 3.18 2.08 3.79
C MET A 36 2.51 1.55 5.05
N LEU A 37 1.91 2.43 5.86
CA LEU A 37 1.14 2.04 7.04
C LEU A 37 -0.08 1.20 6.64
N PHE A 38 -0.80 1.62 5.59
CA PHE A 38 -1.89 0.86 5.00
C PHE A 38 -1.43 -0.54 4.55
N MET A 39 -0.30 -0.64 3.83
CA MET A 39 0.22 -1.93 3.39
C MET A 39 0.65 -2.83 4.55
N GLN A 40 1.19 -2.27 5.63
CA GLN A 40 1.53 -3.02 6.84
C GLN A 40 0.28 -3.61 7.49
N GLU A 41 -0.78 -2.82 7.64
CA GLU A 41 -2.05 -3.27 8.20
C GLU A 41 -2.72 -4.33 7.31
N LEU A 42 -2.79 -4.07 6.00
CA LEU A 42 -3.34 -5.00 5.01
C LEU A 42 -2.67 -6.38 5.10
N MET A 43 -1.34 -6.40 5.13
CA MET A 43 -0.58 -7.65 5.21
C MET A 43 -0.73 -8.34 6.57
N ARG A 44 -0.87 -7.58 7.66
CA ARG A 44 -1.15 -8.13 8.99
C ARG A 44 -2.49 -8.87 9.00
N GLU A 45 -3.55 -8.21 8.52
CA GLU A 45 -4.90 -8.81 8.48
C GLU A 45 -4.96 -10.01 7.54
N ALA A 46 -4.34 -9.91 6.35
CA ALA A 46 -4.26 -11.04 5.42
C ALA A 46 -3.50 -12.24 6.03
N SER A 47 -2.41 -12.00 6.77
CA SER A 47 -1.67 -13.07 7.46
C SER A 47 -2.50 -13.75 8.56
N ILE A 48 -3.25 -12.97 9.35
CA ILE A 48 -4.16 -13.51 10.37
C ILE A 48 -5.23 -14.38 9.71
N LYS A 49 -5.83 -13.91 8.62
CA LYS A 49 -6.89 -14.64 7.90
C LYS A 49 -6.38 -15.92 7.25
N SER A 50 -5.19 -15.88 6.63
CA SER A 50 -4.50 -17.06 6.08
C SER A 50 -4.28 -18.13 7.15
N ARG A 51 -3.80 -17.73 8.33
CA ARG A 51 -3.58 -18.68 9.44
C ARG A 51 -4.89 -19.29 9.92
N LYS A 52 -5.97 -18.50 10.01
CA LYS A 52 -7.30 -18.99 10.39
C LYS A 52 -7.88 -19.97 9.37
N SER A 53 -7.57 -19.83 8.08
CA SER A 53 -8.00 -20.78 7.04
C SER A 53 -7.11 -22.01 6.91
N GLY A 54 -6.03 -22.11 7.68
CA GLY A 54 -5.05 -23.21 7.56
C GLY A 54 -4.11 -23.07 6.35
N GLU A 55 -4.11 -21.93 5.67
CA GLU A 55 -3.21 -21.64 4.56
C GLU A 55 -1.80 -21.30 5.06
N LYS A 56 -0.79 -21.98 4.52
CA LYS A 56 0.64 -21.75 4.85
C LYS A 56 1.19 -20.43 4.30
N ASN A 57 0.59 -19.91 3.23
CA ASN A 57 1.05 -18.72 2.51
C ASN A 57 -0.11 -17.76 2.26
N ILE A 58 0.18 -16.46 2.23
CA ILE A 58 -0.81 -15.45 1.85
C ILE A 58 -1.12 -15.60 0.36
N SER A 59 -2.38 -15.90 0.07
CA SER A 59 -2.91 -16.03 -1.29
C SER A 59 -3.68 -14.77 -1.71
N ALA A 60 -3.88 -14.58 -3.03
CA ALA A 60 -4.68 -13.47 -3.56
C ALA A 60 -6.12 -13.48 -3.02
N ASN A 61 -6.67 -14.67 -2.74
CA ASN A 61 -7.99 -14.83 -2.14
C ASN A 61 -8.03 -14.22 -0.73
N THR A 62 -7.01 -14.49 0.07
CA THR A 62 -6.93 -13.99 1.45
C THR A 62 -6.78 -12.48 1.50
N VAL A 63 -6.04 -11.89 0.57
CA VAL A 63 -5.96 -10.42 0.41
C VAL A 63 -7.32 -9.83 0.02
N ARG A 64 -8.00 -10.40 -0.99
CA ARG A 64 -9.34 -9.91 -1.41
C ARG A 64 -10.33 -9.88 -0.25
N LYS A 65 -10.38 -10.96 0.52
CA LYS A 65 -11.29 -11.09 1.65
C LYS A 65 -11.01 -10.13 2.82
N VAL A 66 -9.86 -9.45 2.88
CA VAL A 66 -9.60 -8.39 3.88
C VAL A 66 -9.75 -6.98 3.31
N THR A 67 -9.88 -6.86 1.99
CA THR A 67 -10.13 -5.59 1.28
C THR A 67 -11.59 -5.39 0.86
N GLU A 68 -12.38 -6.46 0.85
CA GLU A 68 -13.82 -6.38 0.59
C GLU A 68 -14.54 -5.71 1.78
N PRO A 69 -15.41 -4.72 1.55
CA PRO A 69 -16.18 -4.04 2.58
C PRO A 69 -17.25 -4.94 3.23
#